data_AF-A0A7C5NUG4-F1
#
_entry.id   AF-A0A7C5NUG4-F1
#
_cell.length_a   1.000
_cell.length_b   1.000
_cell.length_c   1.000
_cell.angle_alpha   90.00
_cell.angle_beta   90.00
_cell.angle_gamma   90.00
#
_symmetry.space_group_name_H-M   'P 1'
#
loop_
_entity.id
_entity.type
_entity.pdbx_description
1 polymer ?
#
loop_
_entity_poly.entity_id
_entity_poly.type
_entity_poly.pdbx_seq_one_letter_code
_entity_poly.pdbx_strand_id
1 'polypeptide(L)'
;MENSPLVEKDFEGSQSQKPIRYRWFLLGLLIVPLVAVWIMTQFFPIEQSQWCDDTQDYLELVAPFLVAAALIVYAGRSAITKNPLAMLMTGLSLAFLFREIHWDWTNKGVYIMVAMLGVIGGIFHKKMLAVLRDHRQLFWLVAVITGYAIATILDRRALKSLSTDSFRQWDKIYHSLMEELSETVAHIVLLISAIAGSWKRKLKS
;
A
#
# COMPACT_ATOMS: atom_id res chain seq x y z
N MET A 1 45.68 35.15 22.29
CA MET A 1 44.45 34.55 22.84
C MET A 1 43.30 35.43 22.38
N GLU A 2 42.68 35.05 21.28
CA GLU A 2 41.62 35.82 20.63
C GLU A 2 40.35 34.97 20.68
N ASN A 3 39.38 35.42 21.48
CA ASN A 3 38.12 34.74 21.71
C ASN A 3 37.25 34.87 20.45
N SER A 4 37.12 33.79 19.69
CA SER A 4 36.20 33.72 18.56
C SER A 4 34.76 33.64 19.08
N PRO A 5 33.87 34.60 18.75
CA PRO A 5 32.50 34.56 19.21
C PRO A 5 31.74 33.44 18.49
N LEU A 6 31.12 32.61 19.30
CA LEU A 6 30.12 31.62 18.93
C LEU A 6 29.05 32.28 18.04
N VAL A 7 29.07 31.95 16.74
CA VAL A 7 27.94 32.21 15.84
C VAL A 7 26.90 31.12 16.12
N GLU A 8 26.22 31.32 17.23
CA GLU A 8 24.95 30.72 17.57
C GLU A 8 23.86 31.66 17.02
N LYS A 9 22.81 31.11 16.40
CA LYS A 9 21.63 31.75 15.73
C LYS A 9 21.76 31.72 14.19
N ASP A 10 20.89 31.07 13.42
CA ASP A 10 19.43 30.91 13.57
C ASP A 10 18.97 29.52 13.07
N PHE A 11 18.53 28.65 13.99
CA PHE A 11 17.66 27.51 13.66
C PHE A 11 16.19 27.80 14.03
N GLU A 12 15.82 29.09 14.09
CA GLU A 12 14.44 29.54 14.28
C GLU A 12 13.71 29.61 12.95
N GLY A 13 13.39 28.43 12.44
CA GLY A 13 12.58 28.28 11.23
C GLY A 13 11.93 26.91 11.16
N SER A 14 11.72 26.26 12.31
CA SER A 14 10.93 25.04 12.41
C SER A 14 9.47 25.40 12.11
N GLN A 15 9.15 25.47 10.81
CA GLN A 15 7.79 25.57 10.34
C GLN A 15 6.98 24.49 11.05
N SER A 16 6.10 24.95 11.93
CA SER A 16 5.00 24.22 12.55
C SER A 16 4.18 23.52 11.46
N GLN A 17 4.68 22.37 10.99
CA GLN A 17 3.97 21.49 10.08
C GLN A 17 2.87 20.83 10.88
N LYS A 18 1.64 21.35 10.77
CA LYS A 18 0.44 20.82 11.40
C LYS A 18 0.32 19.30 11.13
N PRO A 19 0.69 18.42 12.07
CA PRO A 19 0.77 16.98 11.82
C PRO A 19 -0.61 16.29 11.86
N ILE A 20 -1.66 17.05 12.21
CA ILE A 20 -2.97 16.51 12.57
C ILE A 20 -3.81 16.13 11.34
N ARG A 21 -3.67 16.81 10.20
CA ARG A 21 -4.54 16.56 9.04
C ARG A 21 -4.29 15.21 8.36
N TYR A 22 -3.07 14.70 8.40
CA TYR A 22 -2.72 13.45 7.72
C TYR A 22 -3.18 12.21 8.49
N ARG A 23 -3.25 12.27 9.82
CA ARG A 23 -3.70 11.12 10.65
C ARG A 23 -5.13 10.69 10.31
N TRP A 24 -6.03 11.65 10.12
CA TRP A 24 -7.42 11.38 9.76
C TRP A 24 -7.58 10.79 8.36
N PHE A 25 -6.67 11.13 7.44
CA PHE A 25 -6.68 10.54 6.10
C PHE A 25 -6.25 9.06 6.13
N LEU A 26 -5.28 8.69 6.98
CA LEU A 26 -4.83 7.29 7.17
C LEU A 26 -5.95 6.46 7.81
N LEU A 27 -6.57 7.01 8.86
CA LEU A 27 -7.72 6.40 9.50
C LEU A 27 -8.88 6.22 8.51
N GLY A 28 -9.20 7.24 7.73
CA GLY A 28 -10.22 7.15 6.67
C GLY A 28 -9.90 6.03 5.69
N LEU A 29 -8.66 5.94 5.21
CA LEU A 29 -8.26 4.96 4.20
C LEU A 29 -8.25 3.51 4.73
N LEU A 30 -7.98 3.32 6.03
CA LEU A 30 -8.13 2.03 6.72
C LEU A 30 -9.58 1.69 7.05
N ILE A 31 -10.40 2.71 7.33
CA ILE A 31 -11.81 2.58 7.64
C ILE A 31 -12.62 2.28 6.38
N VAL A 32 -12.23 2.79 5.20
CA VAL A 32 -12.97 2.61 3.94
C VAL A 32 -13.30 1.14 3.64
N PRO A 33 -12.35 0.18 3.63
CA PRO A 33 -12.70 -1.22 3.42
C PRO A 33 -13.61 -1.75 4.52
N LEU A 34 -13.40 -1.39 5.79
CA LEU A 34 -14.26 -1.82 6.90
C LEU A 34 -15.69 -1.26 6.81
N VAL A 35 -15.85 -0.02 6.33
CA VAL A 35 -17.14 0.63 6.12
C VAL A 35 -17.82 0.08 4.88
N ALA A 36 -17.08 -0.17 3.80
CA ALA A 36 -17.62 -0.83 2.61
C ALA A 36 -18.19 -2.20 2.98
N VAL A 37 -17.47 -2.96 3.80
CA VAL A 37 -17.92 -4.24 4.35
C VAL A 37 -19.16 -4.08 5.20
N TRP A 38 -19.15 -3.15 6.15
CA TRP A 38 -20.31 -2.89 7.00
C TRP A 38 -21.54 -2.52 6.16
N ILE A 39 -21.42 -1.60 5.22
CA ILE A 39 -22.48 -1.24 4.28
C ILE A 39 -22.94 -2.49 3.52
N MET A 40 -22.02 -3.29 2.99
CA MET A 40 -22.40 -4.47 2.23
C MET A 40 -23.21 -5.46 3.09
N THR A 41 -22.83 -5.64 4.36
CA THR A 41 -23.57 -6.50 5.30
C THR A 41 -24.95 -5.98 5.68
N GLN A 42 -25.18 -4.66 5.65
CA GLN A 42 -26.46 -4.08 6.06
C GLN A 42 -27.44 -4.00 4.89
N PHE A 43 -26.95 -3.83 3.66
CA PHE A 43 -27.78 -3.46 2.52
C PHE A 43 -27.95 -4.55 1.46
N PHE A 44 -27.07 -5.57 1.43
CA PHE A 44 -27.18 -6.66 0.46
C PHE A 44 -27.51 -7.98 1.17
N PRO A 45 -28.75 -8.50 1.02
CA PRO A 45 -29.12 -9.78 1.60
C PRO A 45 -28.26 -10.92 1.01
N ILE A 46 -28.01 -11.95 1.83
CA ILE A 46 -27.20 -13.13 1.53
C ILE A 46 -27.62 -13.86 0.22
N GLU A 47 -28.87 -13.66 -0.21
CA GLU A 47 -29.42 -14.23 -1.45
C GLU A 47 -28.83 -13.63 -2.74
N GLN A 48 -28.04 -12.54 -2.66
CA GLN A 48 -27.39 -11.91 -3.82
C GLN A 48 -25.95 -12.44 -4.09
N SER A 49 -25.73 -13.74 -3.98
CA SER A 49 -24.42 -14.34 -4.26
C SER A 49 -23.88 -13.97 -5.65
N GLN A 50 -24.75 -13.91 -6.65
CA GLN A 50 -24.38 -13.58 -8.02
C GLN A 50 -23.77 -12.18 -8.16
N TRP A 51 -24.27 -11.19 -7.42
CA TRP A 51 -23.68 -9.85 -7.44
C TRP A 51 -22.27 -9.83 -6.82
N CYS A 52 -22.03 -10.66 -5.80
CA CYS A 52 -20.71 -10.79 -5.19
C CYS A 52 -19.72 -11.38 -6.20
N ASP A 53 -20.13 -12.45 -6.89
CA ASP A 53 -19.33 -13.10 -7.93
C ASP A 53 -19.02 -12.12 -9.08
N ASP A 54 -20.04 -11.44 -9.63
CA ASP A 54 -19.86 -10.45 -10.71
C ASP A 54 -18.93 -9.29 -10.30
N THR A 55 -19.04 -8.84 -9.05
CA THR A 55 -18.18 -7.77 -8.51
C THR A 55 -16.75 -8.26 -8.32
N GLN A 56 -16.57 -9.49 -7.82
CA GLN A 56 -15.28 -10.11 -7.67
C GLN A 56 -14.57 -10.24 -9.02
N ASP A 57 -15.24 -10.80 -10.02
CA ASP A 57 -14.72 -10.95 -11.38
C ASP A 57 -14.28 -9.60 -11.97
N TYR A 58 -15.05 -8.53 -11.71
CA TYR A 58 -14.69 -7.19 -12.16
C TYR A 58 -13.44 -6.66 -11.45
N LEU A 59 -13.29 -6.89 -10.15
CA LEU A 59 -12.12 -6.48 -9.39
C LEU A 59 -10.86 -7.22 -9.86
N GLU A 60 -10.95 -8.55 -10.01
CA GLU A 60 -9.87 -9.39 -10.54
C GLU A 60 -9.47 -8.96 -11.96
N LEU A 61 -10.43 -8.56 -12.79
CA LEU A 61 -10.15 -8.03 -14.13
C LEU A 61 -9.39 -6.69 -14.08
N VAL A 62 -9.77 -5.79 -13.17
CA VAL A 62 -9.22 -4.41 -13.10
C VAL A 62 -7.89 -4.34 -12.35
N ALA A 63 -7.68 -5.19 -11.34
CA ALA A 63 -6.50 -5.18 -10.48
C ALA A 63 -5.16 -5.20 -11.24
N PRO A 64 -4.93 -6.09 -12.25
CA PRO A 64 -3.68 -6.11 -13.02
C PRO A 64 -3.39 -4.77 -13.70
N PHE A 65 -4.40 -4.09 -14.23
CA PHE A 65 -4.23 -2.80 -14.92
C PHE A 65 -3.81 -1.69 -13.96
N LEU A 66 -4.39 -1.67 -12.75
CA LEU A 66 -4.02 -0.70 -11.72
C LEU A 66 -2.55 -0.87 -11.29
N VAL A 67 -2.13 -2.11 -11.07
CA VAL A 67 -0.75 -2.42 -10.68
C VAL A 67 0.22 -2.16 -11.82
N ALA A 68 -0.13 -2.52 -13.06
CA ALA A 68 0.68 -2.24 -14.24
C ALA A 68 0.88 -0.74 -14.46
N ALA A 69 -0.17 0.06 -14.28
CA ALA A 69 -0.06 1.52 -14.34
C ALA A 69 0.89 2.06 -13.25
N ALA A 70 0.77 1.56 -12.01
CA ALA A 70 1.67 1.95 -10.93
C ALA A 70 3.12 1.54 -11.23
N LEU A 71 3.33 0.34 -11.77
CA LEU A 71 4.63 -0.17 -12.19
C LEU A 71 5.29 0.74 -13.23
N ILE A 72 4.56 1.12 -14.29
CA ILE A 72 5.06 2.02 -15.34
C ILE A 72 5.48 3.37 -14.75
N VAL A 73 4.62 3.96 -13.91
CA VAL A 73 4.91 5.26 -13.29
C VAL A 73 6.13 5.15 -12.37
N TYR A 74 6.23 4.13 -11.52
CA TYR A 74 7.38 3.93 -10.66
C TYR A 74 8.66 3.63 -11.44
N ALA A 75 8.59 2.82 -12.49
CA ALA A 75 9.73 2.52 -13.37
C ALA A 75 10.26 3.80 -14.03
N GLY A 76 9.36 4.64 -14.57
CA GLY A 76 9.71 5.95 -15.12
C GLY A 76 10.36 6.85 -14.07
N ARG A 77 9.77 6.95 -12.87
CA ARG A 77 10.33 7.72 -11.75
C ARG A 77 11.70 7.21 -11.33
N SER A 78 11.86 5.90 -11.24
CA SER A 78 13.13 5.24 -10.92
C SER A 78 14.20 5.58 -11.95
N ALA A 79 13.86 5.51 -13.25
CA ALA A 79 14.78 5.82 -14.34
C ALA A 79 15.26 7.28 -14.29
N ILE A 80 14.36 8.24 -14.04
CA ILE A 80 14.64 9.68 -14.04
C ILE A 80 15.35 10.12 -12.75
N THR A 81 14.76 9.79 -11.60
CA THR A 81 15.19 10.34 -10.30
C THR A 81 16.36 9.55 -9.70
N LYS A 82 16.55 8.29 -10.11
CA LYS A 82 17.48 7.34 -9.46
C LYS A 82 17.25 7.20 -7.96
N ASN A 83 16.00 7.42 -7.52
CA ASN A 83 15.62 7.32 -6.12
C ASN A 83 15.48 5.84 -5.72
N PRO A 84 16.20 5.37 -4.69
CA PRO A 84 16.14 3.97 -4.25
C PRO A 84 14.75 3.55 -3.79
N LEU A 85 13.93 4.47 -3.26
CA LEU A 85 12.54 4.18 -2.93
C LEU A 85 11.71 3.94 -4.18
N ALA A 86 11.89 4.73 -5.24
CA ALA A 86 11.19 4.48 -6.50
C ALA A 86 11.60 3.13 -7.11
N MET A 87 12.89 2.76 -7.04
CA MET A 87 13.36 1.43 -7.46
C MET A 87 12.70 0.30 -6.66
N LEU A 88 12.62 0.44 -5.34
CA LEU A 88 11.95 -0.54 -4.48
C LEU A 88 10.48 -0.68 -4.85
N MET A 89 9.79 0.45 -5.02
CA MET A 89 8.37 0.47 -5.39
C MET A 89 8.14 -0.11 -6.79
N THR A 90 9.03 0.10 -7.76
CA THR A 90 9.00 -0.59 -9.06
C THR A 90 9.05 -2.10 -8.87
N GLY A 91 10.00 -2.59 -8.07
CA GLY A 91 10.12 -4.03 -7.79
C GLY A 91 8.88 -4.59 -7.10
N LEU A 92 8.30 -3.84 -6.15
CA LEU A 92 7.10 -4.25 -5.43
C LEU A 92 5.87 -4.28 -6.34
N SER A 93 5.65 -3.26 -7.17
CA SER A 93 4.59 -3.26 -8.18
C SER A 93 4.76 -4.40 -9.19
N LEU A 94 6.00 -4.76 -9.57
CA LEU A 94 6.24 -5.91 -10.43
C LEU A 94 5.88 -7.23 -9.73
N ALA A 95 6.22 -7.38 -8.46
CA ALA A 95 5.86 -8.56 -7.67
C ALA A 95 4.33 -8.70 -7.56
N PHE A 96 3.61 -7.60 -7.30
CA PHE A 96 2.15 -7.62 -7.28
C PHE A 96 1.56 -7.92 -8.65
N LEU A 97 2.09 -7.35 -9.73
CA LEU A 97 1.59 -7.65 -11.08
C LEU A 97 1.72 -9.15 -11.43
N PHE A 98 2.83 -9.79 -11.02
CA PHE A 98 2.98 -11.24 -11.21
C PHE A 98 2.05 -12.08 -10.33
N ARG A 99 1.58 -11.52 -9.22
CA ARG A 99 0.53 -12.14 -8.42
C ARG A 99 -0.82 -12.06 -9.14
N GLU A 100 -1.17 -10.87 -9.65
CA GLU A 100 -2.45 -10.64 -10.35
C GLU A 100 -2.61 -11.48 -11.63
N ILE A 101 -1.51 -11.80 -12.32
CA ILE A 101 -1.55 -12.59 -13.56
C ILE A 101 -1.80 -14.09 -13.27
N HIS A 102 -1.87 -14.51 -12.00
CA HIS A 102 -2.30 -15.85 -11.57
C HIS A 102 -1.64 -17.02 -12.32
N TRP A 103 -0.33 -16.93 -12.59
CA TRP A 103 0.39 -18.08 -13.08
C TRP A 103 0.56 -19.10 -11.95
N ASP A 104 0.18 -20.37 -12.16
CA ASP A 104 0.21 -21.44 -11.14
C ASP A 104 1.53 -21.54 -10.33
N TRP A 105 2.64 -21.13 -10.94
CA TRP A 105 3.98 -21.17 -10.37
C TRP A 105 4.44 -19.83 -9.74
N THR A 106 3.77 -18.71 -10.00
CA THR A 106 4.20 -17.39 -9.52
C THR A 106 3.87 -17.13 -8.06
N ASN A 107 2.87 -17.82 -7.48
CA ASN A 107 2.47 -17.63 -6.09
C ASN A 107 3.64 -17.75 -5.10
N LYS A 108 4.51 -18.76 -5.25
CA LYS A 108 5.73 -18.89 -4.42
C LYS A 108 6.79 -17.85 -4.76
N GLY A 109 6.92 -17.53 -6.06
CA GLY A 109 7.88 -16.56 -6.56
C GLY A 109 7.64 -15.15 -6.00
N VAL A 110 6.38 -14.73 -5.87
CA VAL A 110 6.01 -13.41 -5.32
C VAL A 110 6.52 -13.25 -3.89
N TYR A 111 6.36 -14.24 -3.02
CA TYR A 111 6.88 -14.18 -1.65
C TYR A 111 8.40 -14.05 -1.61
N ILE A 112 9.10 -14.78 -2.49
CA ILE A 112 10.57 -14.69 -2.60
C ILE A 112 10.96 -13.29 -3.08
N MET A 113 10.29 -12.75 -4.09
CA MET A 113 10.53 -11.39 -4.59
C MET A 113 10.32 -10.35 -3.49
N VAL A 114 9.20 -10.42 -2.75
CA VAL A 114 8.92 -9.50 -1.65
C VAL A 114 9.97 -9.61 -0.55
N ALA A 115 10.40 -10.82 -0.19
CA ALA A 115 11.47 -11.02 0.79
C ALA A 115 12.80 -10.41 0.32
N MET A 116 13.19 -10.63 -0.95
CA MET A 116 14.38 -10.03 -1.54
C MET A 116 14.31 -8.50 -1.55
N LEU A 117 13.14 -7.92 -1.89
CA LEU A 117 12.93 -6.48 -1.82
C LEU A 117 13.06 -5.97 -0.38
N GLY A 118 12.55 -6.70 0.61
CA GLY A 118 12.74 -6.39 2.03
C GLY A 118 14.23 -6.35 2.42
N VAL A 119 15.01 -7.33 1.98
CA VAL A 119 16.47 -7.37 2.21
C VAL A 119 17.16 -6.18 1.53
N ILE A 120 16.83 -5.89 0.27
CA ILE A 120 17.34 -4.72 -0.46
C ILE A 120 17.00 -3.43 0.29
N GLY A 121 15.76 -3.28 0.74
CA GLY A 121 15.31 -2.15 1.55
C GLY A 121 16.11 -2.00 2.85
N GLY A 122 16.40 -3.12 3.52
CA GLY A 122 17.26 -3.16 4.71
C GLY A 122 18.71 -2.75 4.44
N ILE A 123 19.31 -3.25 3.35
CA ILE A 123 20.68 -2.88 2.94
C ILE A 123 20.75 -1.38 2.64
N PHE A 124 19.74 -0.83 1.97
CA PHE A 124 19.67 0.59 1.62
C PHE A 124 18.95 1.47 2.65
N HIS A 125 18.70 0.98 3.87
CA HIS A 125 17.83 1.66 4.85
C HIS A 125 18.24 3.12 5.11
N LYS A 126 19.54 3.43 5.21
CA LYS A 126 20.02 4.81 5.44
C LYS A 126 19.58 5.75 4.32
N LYS A 127 19.67 5.29 3.06
CA LYS A 127 19.24 6.06 1.89
C LYS A 127 17.71 6.15 1.83
N MET A 128 17.01 5.08 2.19
CA MET A 128 15.54 5.07 2.25
C MET A 128 15.01 6.05 3.31
N LEU A 129 15.59 6.08 4.51
CA LEU A 129 15.20 6.98 5.60
C LEU A 129 15.28 8.46 5.17
N ALA A 130 16.29 8.85 4.40
CA ALA A 130 16.41 10.21 3.89
C ALA A 130 15.27 10.59 2.92
N VAL A 131 14.76 9.61 2.16
CA VAL A 131 13.62 9.81 1.25
C VAL A 131 12.30 9.78 2.02
N LEU A 132 12.17 8.88 3.00
CA LEU A 132 11.00 8.74 3.86
C LEU A 132 10.79 9.90 4.83
N ARG A 133 11.73 10.87 4.90
CA ARG A 133 11.50 12.17 5.56
C ARG A 133 10.34 12.95 4.93
N ASP A 134 9.97 12.65 3.69
CA ASP A 134 8.71 13.15 3.13
C ASP A 134 7.54 12.35 3.74
N HIS A 135 6.89 12.95 4.74
CA HIS A 135 5.75 12.35 5.44
C HIS A 135 4.63 11.90 4.50
N ARG A 136 4.47 12.54 3.32
CA ARG A 136 3.43 12.14 2.35
C ARG A 136 3.74 10.79 1.73
N GLN A 137 4.99 10.56 1.34
CA GLN A 137 5.38 9.30 0.70
C GLN A 137 5.40 8.15 1.72
N LEU A 138 5.84 8.42 2.94
CA LEU A 138 5.75 7.46 4.05
C LEU A 138 4.28 7.10 4.32
N PHE A 139 3.39 8.09 4.36
CA PHE A 139 1.96 7.88 4.56
C PHE A 139 1.37 6.92 3.53
N TRP A 140 1.64 7.16 2.24
CA TRP A 140 1.13 6.31 1.17
C TRP A 140 1.67 4.89 1.27
N LEU A 141 2.97 4.75 1.57
CA LEU A 141 3.60 3.45 1.74
C LEU A 141 2.97 2.65 2.89
N VAL A 142 2.74 3.29 4.04
CA VAL A 142 2.08 2.65 5.19
C VAL A 142 0.66 2.24 4.83
N ALA A 143 -0.08 3.08 4.09
CA ALA A 143 -1.43 2.77 3.65
C ALA A 143 -1.47 1.54 2.73
N VAL A 144 -0.56 1.46 1.74
CA VAL A 144 -0.41 0.28 0.85
C VAL A 144 -0.09 -0.97 1.66
N ILE A 145 0.95 -0.91 2.52
CA ILE A 145 1.37 -2.06 3.34
C ILE A 145 0.22 -2.55 4.22
N THR A 146 -0.53 -1.63 4.82
CA THR A 146 -1.64 -1.99 5.70
C THR A 146 -2.81 -2.59 4.90
N GLY A 147 -3.12 -2.03 3.72
CA GLY A 147 -4.14 -2.59 2.83
C GLY A 147 -3.85 -4.04 2.45
N TYR A 148 -2.61 -4.33 2.03
CA TYR A 148 -2.18 -5.70 1.74
C TYR A 148 -2.14 -6.60 2.97
N ALA A 149 -1.74 -6.07 4.13
CA ALA A 149 -1.77 -6.83 5.37
C ALA A 149 -3.20 -7.25 5.73
N ILE A 150 -4.19 -6.35 5.55
CA ILE A 150 -5.60 -6.66 5.73
C ILE A 150 -6.05 -7.73 4.73
N ALA A 151 -5.76 -7.56 3.43
CA ALA A 151 -6.07 -8.57 2.41
C ALA A 151 -5.48 -9.94 2.77
N THR A 152 -4.21 -10.00 3.20
CA THR A 152 -3.56 -11.26 3.62
C THR A 152 -4.20 -11.88 4.87
N ILE A 153 -4.69 -11.05 5.81
CA ILE A 153 -5.40 -11.54 7.00
C ILE A 153 -6.75 -12.16 6.60
N LEU A 154 -7.43 -11.56 5.62
CA LEU A 154 -8.69 -12.03 5.07
C LEU A 154 -8.50 -13.34 4.30
N ASP A 155 -7.52 -13.41 3.38
CA ASP A 155 -7.12 -14.62 2.63
C ASP A 155 -6.87 -15.81 3.56
N ARG A 156 -6.05 -15.58 4.59
CA ARG A 156 -5.70 -16.63 5.57
C ARG A 156 -6.86 -17.04 6.47
N ARG A 157 -8.03 -16.41 6.33
CA ARG A 157 -9.20 -16.60 7.19
C ARG A 157 -8.82 -16.56 8.67
N ALA A 158 -7.93 -15.63 9.03
CA ALA A 158 -7.38 -15.56 10.39
C ALA A 158 -8.48 -15.31 11.45
N LEU A 159 -9.65 -14.83 11.02
CA LEU A 159 -10.83 -14.58 11.84
C LEU A 159 -11.68 -15.83 12.12
N LYS A 160 -11.35 -17.00 11.55
CA LYS A 160 -12.12 -18.25 11.72
C LYS A 160 -12.30 -18.65 13.20
N SER A 161 -11.33 -18.35 14.06
CA SER A 161 -11.37 -18.66 15.50
C SER A 161 -12.29 -17.75 16.31
N LEU A 162 -12.62 -16.57 15.79
CA LEU A 162 -13.43 -15.55 16.47
C LEU A 162 -14.92 -15.67 16.14
N SER A 163 -15.30 -16.60 15.26
CA SER A 163 -16.61 -16.62 14.61
C SER A 163 -17.66 -17.45 15.34
N THR A 164 -18.82 -16.84 15.62
CA THR A 164 -20.09 -17.55 15.86
C THR A 164 -20.58 -18.22 14.57
N ASP A 165 -21.52 -19.17 14.65
CA ASP A 165 -22.03 -19.90 13.47
C ASP A 165 -22.57 -18.97 12.36
N SER A 166 -23.18 -17.85 12.75
CA SER A 166 -23.65 -16.79 11.84
C SER A 166 -22.51 -16.10 11.09
N PHE A 167 -21.43 -15.74 11.77
CA PHE A 167 -20.26 -15.12 11.14
C PHE A 167 -19.55 -16.11 10.20
N ARG A 168 -19.56 -17.40 10.53
CA ARG A 168 -18.91 -18.43 9.70
C ARG A 168 -19.60 -18.63 8.36
N GLN A 169 -20.92 -18.50 8.28
CA GLN A 169 -21.64 -18.52 7.00
C GLN A 169 -21.30 -17.28 6.17
N TRP A 170 -21.24 -16.12 6.82
CA TRP A 170 -20.87 -14.87 6.18
C TRP A 170 -19.43 -14.90 5.63
N ASP A 171 -18.46 -15.35 6.43
CA ASP A 171 -17.05 -15.50 6.05
C ASP A 171 -16.94 -16.33 4.76
N LYS A 172 -17.63 -17.46 4.67
CA LYS A 172 -17.59 -18.31 3.46
C LYS A 172 -18.05 -17.59 2.19
N ILE A 173 -18.99 -16.66 2.28
CA ILE A 173 -19.59 -15.99 1.13
C ILE A 173 -18.80 -14.74 0.76
N TYR A 174 -18.42 -13.93 1.75
CA TYR A 174 -17.89 -12.59 1.49
C TYR A 174 -16.37 -12.46 1.63
N HIS A 175 -15.66 -13.45 2.22
CA HIS A 175 -14.20 -13.32 2.43
C HIS A 175 -13.44 -13.05 1.13
N SER A 176 -13.77 -13.75 0.05
CA SER A 176 -13.12 -13.62 -1.26
C SER A 176 -13.32 -12.22 -1.83
N LEU A 177 -14.57 -11.75 -1.90
CA LEU A 177 -14.89 -10.40 -2.32
C LEU A 177 -14.18 -9.33 -1.46
N MET A 178 -14.09 -9.55 -0.14
CA MET A 178 -13.44 -8.62 0.77
C MET A 178 -11.94 -8.56 0.60
N GLU A 179 -11.31 -9.70 0.35
CA GLU A 179 -9.91 -9.80 0.00
C GLU A 179 -9.65 -8.97 -1.26
N GLU A 180 -10.39 -9.25 -2.34
CA GLU A 180 -10.28 -8.55 -3.63
C GLU A 180 -10.54 -7.03 -3.52
N LEU A 181 -11.52 -6.62 -2.73
CA LEU A 181 -11.79 -5.21 -2.47
C LEU A 181 -10.64 -4.53 -1.72
N SER A 182 -10.16 -5.15 -0.63
CA SER A 182 -9.08 -4.60 0.20
C SER A 182 -7.79 -4.46 -0.59
N GLU A 183 -7.53 -5.46 -1.41
CA GLU A 183 -6.43 -5.52 -2.35
C GLU A 183 -6.53 -4.46 -3.45
N THR A 184 -7.68 -4.35 -4.11
CA THR A 184 -7.92 -3.34 -5.15
C THR A 184 -7.77 -1.92 -4.58
N VAL A 185 -8.23 -1.69 -3.34
CA VAL A 185 -7.99 -0.42 -2.64
C VAL A 185 -6.48 -0.20 -2.46
N ALA A 186 -5.72 -1.22 -2.04
CA ALA A 186 -4.26 -1.11 -1.94
C ALA A 186 -3.60 -0.80 -3.30
N HIS A 187 -4.09 -1.38 -4.42
CA HIS A 187 -3.66 -1.07 -5.78
C HIS A 187 -3.92 0.39 -6.17
N ILE A 188 -5.11 0.92 -5.87
CA ILE A 188 -5.46 2.32 -6.12
C ILE A 188 -4.53 3.24 -5.33
N VAL A 189 -4.30 2.94 -4.05
CA VAL A 189 -3.44 3.73 -3.16
C VAL A 189 -1.98 3.67 -3.67
N LEU A 190 -1.54 2.51 -4.13
CA LEU A 190 -0.23 2.32 -4.75
C LEU A 190 -0.09 3.18 -6.01
N LEU A 191 -1.08 3.19 -6.90
CA LEU A 191 -1.08 4.04 -8.10
C LEU A 191 -1.08 5.53 -7.76
N ILE A 192 -1.94 5.96 -6.83
CA ILE A 192 -1.98 7.36 -6.34
C ILE A 192 -0.61 7.75 -5.79
N SER A 193 0.04 6.87 -5.01
CA SER A 193 1.37 7.12 -4.46
C SER A 193 2.45 7.27 -5.55
N ALA A 194 2.31 6.50 -6.63
CA ALA A 194 3.19 6.56 -7.79
C ALA A 194 3.07 7.92 -8.50
N ILE A 195 1.85 8.42 -8.68
CA ILE A 195 1.55 9.68 -9.36
C ILE A 195 1.88 10.89 -8.47
N ALA A 196 1.39 10.89 -7.23
CA ALA A 196 1.46 12.04 -6.31
C ALA A 196 2.82 12.21 -5.63
N GLY A 197 3.72 11.21 -5.72
CA GLY A 197 5.03 11.30 -5.10
C GLY A 197 5.95 12.31 -5.80
N SER A 198 6.93 12.84 -5.06
CA SER A 198 7.87 13.84 -5.59
C SER A 198 8.73 13.31 -6.75
N TRP A 199 8.75 14.05 -7.86
CA TRP A 199 9.61 13.80 -9.02
C TRP A 199 10.94 14.56 -8.95
N LYS A 200 11.19 15.28 -7.84
CA LYS A 200 12.43 16.04 -7.67
C LYS A 200 13.60 15.07 -7.48
N ARG A 201 14.63 15.25 -8.32
CA ARG A 201 15.89 14.52 -8.20
C ARG A 201 16.62 15.02 -6.95
N LYS A 202 16.57 14.26 -5.85
CA LYS A 202 17.43 14.52 -4.69
C LYS A 202 18.82 13.92 -4.98
N LEU A 203 19.67 14.70 -5.64
CA LEU A 203 21.13 14.52 -5.76
C LEU A 203 21.72 15.86 -5.32
N LYS A 204 22.70 16.01 -4.43
CA LYS A 204 23.79 15.16 -3.96
C LYS A 204 23.92 15.30 -2.43
N SER A 205 24.26 14.22 -1.72
CA SER A 205 25.00 14.29 -0.46
C SER A 205 26.40 13.77 -0.72
#